data_AF-A0A7V5LQ13-F1
#
_entry.id   AF-A0A7V5LQ13-F1
#
_cell.length_a   1.000
_cell.length_b   1.000
_cell.length_c   1.000
_cell.angle_alpha   90.00
_cell.angle_beta   90.00
_cell.angle_gamma   90.00
#
_symmetry.space_group_name_H-M   'P 1'
#
loop_
_entity.id
_entity.type
_entity.pdbx_description
1 polymer ?
#
loop_
_entity_poly.entity_id
_entity_poly.type
_entity_poly.pdbx_seq_one_letter_code
_entity_poly.pdbx_strand_id
1 'polypeptide(L)' 'MAKNGYIVGLDIGTKKTTALIGEITEENKVEIIGVGTAESRG' A
#
# COMPACT_ATOMS: atom_id res chain seq x y z
N MET A 1 15.64 9.84 -13.20
CA MET A 1 14.18 9.57 -13.30
C MET A 1 13.68 9.40 -11.89
N ALA A 2 12.78 10.28 -11.42
CA ALA A 2 12.10 10.04 -10.16
C ALA A 2 11.26 8.76 -10.35
N LYS A 3 11.69 7.67 -9.70
CA LYS A 3 10.85 6.49 -9.58
C LYS A 3 9.67 6.95 -8.74
N ASN A 4 8.47 7.11 -9.31
CA ASN A 4 7.29 7.52 -8.55
C ASN A 4 7.24 6.68 -7.27
N GLY A 5 7.38 7.37 -6.13
CA GLY A 5 7.56 6.71 -4.85
C GLY A 5 6.22 6.14 -4.41
N TYR A 6 6.14 4.82 -4.29
CA TYR A 6 4.97 4.18 -3.68
C TYR A 6 5.18 4.09 -2.16
N ILE A 7 4.15 4.47 -1.42
CA ILE A 7 4.01 4.22 0.02
C ILE A 7 3.05 3.04 0.16
N VAL A 8 3.43 2.04 0.97
CA VAL A 8 2.58 0.88 1.22
C VAL A 8 2.28 0.78 2.71
N GLY A 9 0.99 0.85 3.05
CA GLY A 9 0.50 0.50 4.37
C GLY A 9 0.25 -1.01 4.44
N LEU A 10 0.81 -1.67 5.45
CA LEU A 10 0.61 -3.11 5.67
C LEU A 10 -0.14 -3.32 6.99
N ASP A 11 -1.29 -3.97 6.90
CA ASP A 11 -2.05 -4.45 8.05
C ASP A 11 -1.91 -5.98 8.14
N ILE A 12 -1.27 -6.46 9.20
CA ILE A 12 -1.00 -7.88 9.41
C ILE A 12 -1.94 -8.41 10.49
N GLY A 13 -3.07 -8.95 10.05
CA GLY A 13 -3.99 -9.68 10.91
C GLY A 13 -3.64 -11.16 11.03
N THR A 14 -4.19 -11.81 12.06
CA THR A 14 -4.08 -13.26 12.27
C THR A 14 -4.80 -14.09 11.21
N LYS A 15 -5.77 -13.50 10.49
CA LYS A 15 -6.53 -14.17 9.42
C LYS A 15 -6.15 -13.70 8.03
N LYS A 16 -5.87 -12.41 7.86
CA LYS A 16 -5.55 -11.81 6.56
C LYS A 16 -4.47 -10.77 6.71
N THR A 17 -3.68 -10.61 5.65
CA THR A 17 -2.75 -9.50 5.49
C THR A 17 -3.26 -8.61 4.36
N THR A 18 -3.30 -7.30 4.61
CA THR A 18 -3.80 -6.30 3.66
C THR A 18 -2.69 -5.32 3.32
N ALA A 19 -2.51 -5.04 2.03
CA ALA A 19 -1.62 -4.00 1.53
C ALA A 19 -2.47 -2.88 0.91
N LEU A 20 -2.28 -1.65 1.39
CA LEU A 20 -2.85 -0.43 0.81
C LEU A 20 -1.72 0.33 0.12
N ILE A 21 -1.86 0.61 -1.17
CA ILE A 21 -0.81 1.21 -1.99
C ILE A 21 -1.20 2.65 -2.30
N GLY A 22 -0.34 3.58 -1.89
CA GLY A 22 -0.43 4.98 -2.23
C GLY A 22 0.70 5.42 -3.15
N GLU A 23 0.39 6.32 -4.08
CA GLU A 23 1.37 7.04 -4.90
C GLU A 23 1.52 8.46 -4.37
N ILE A 24 2.76 8.95 -4.29
CA ILE A 24 3.03 10.35 -3.98
C ILE A 24 2.89 11.18 -5.26
N THR A 25 1.94 12.11 -5.28
CA THR A 25 1.71 13.00 -6.42
C THR A 25 2.70 14.17 -6.42
N GLU A 26 2.76 14.90 -7.53
CA GLU A 26 3.59 16.11 -7.66
C GLU A 26 3.23 17.21 -6.63
N GLU A 27 2.00 17.18 -6.10
CA GLU A 27 1.54 18.08 -5.04
C GLU A 27 1.95 17.64 -3.63
N ASN A 28 2.84 16.64 -3.51
CA ASN A 28 3.21 15.99 -2.24
C ASN A 28 2.00 15.44 -1.45
N LYS A 29 0.97 14.98 -2.17
CA LYS A 29 -0.18 14.27 -1.58
C LYS A 29 -0.01 12.77 -1.79
N VAL A 30 -0.64 11.99 -0.93
CA VAL A 30 -0.74 10.53 -1.10
C VAL A 30 -2.10 10.22 -1.69
N GLU A 31 -2.12 9.59 -2.86
CA GLU A 31 -3.32 9.09 -3.51
C GLU A 31 -3.36 7.56 -3.43
N ILE A 32 -4.48 6.99 -2.99
CA ILE A 32 -4.63 5.54 -2.90
C ILE A 32 -4.95 4.98 -4.28
N ILE A 33 -4.04 4.17 -4.81
CA ILE A 33 -4.14 3.61 -6.17
C ILE A 33 -4.44 2.10 -6.17
N GLY A 34 -4.37 1.43 -5.02
CA GLY A 34 -4.64 0.01 -4.96
C GLY A 34 -4.78 -0.56 -3.55
N VAL A 35 -5.47 -1.69 -3.48
CA VAL A 35 -5.59 -2.52 -2.28
C VAL A 35 -5.45 -3.99 -2.66
N GLY A 36 -4.70 -4.74 -1.86
CA GLY A 36 -4.56 -6.18 -1.98
C GLY A 36 -4.79 -6.87 -0.66
N THR A 37 -5.36 -8.07 -0.68
CA THR A 37 -5.52 -8.91 0.52
C THR A 37 -5.05 -10.33 0.22
N ALA A 38 -4.48 -10.98 1.23
CA ALA A 38 -4.10 -12.38 1.19
C ALA A 38 -4.45 -13.05 2.52
N GLU A 39 -4.68 -14.36 2.50
CA GLU A 39 -4.80 -15.16 3.73
C GLU A 39 -3.49 -15.09 4.52
N SER A 40 -3.61 -14.85 5.82
CA SER A 40 -2.46 -14.86 6.73
C SER A 40 -1.97 -16.29 6.90
N ARG A 41 -0.65 -16.47 6.92
CA ARG A 41 -0.02 -17.81 6.92
C ARG A 41 0.61 -18.19 8.25
N GLY A 42 0.38 -17.38 9.29
CA GLY A 42 1.05 -17.50 10.59
C GLY A 42 2.42 -16.85 10.57
#